data_AF-A0A847YEY3-F1
#
_entry.id   AF-A0A847YEY3-F1
#
_cell.length_a   1.000
_cell.length_b   1.000
_cell.length_c   1.000
_cell.angle_alpha   90.00
_cell.angle_beta   90.00
_cell.angle_gamma   90.00
#
_symmetry.space_group_name_H-M   'P 1'
#
loop_
_entity.id
_entity.type
_entity.pdbx_description
1 polymer ?
#
loop_
_entity_poly.entity_id
_entity_poly.type
_entity_poly.pdbx_seq_one_letter_code
_entity_poly.pdbx_strand_id
1 'polypeptide(L)' 'GKYAFVAYDLFVKHLAFYVGDVIDVGVEILPLKSLQIEMSSGVPYHEGEFYNVVRQGRGVPAVPLVLIGMEA' A
#
# COMPACT_ATOMS: atom_id res chain seq x y z
N GLY A 1 2.04 9.91 -4.72
CA GLY A 1 1.73 9.26 -6.02
C GLY A 1 0.27 9.46 -6.36
N LYS A 2 -0.21 8.99 -7.51
CA LYS A 2 -1.65 8.87 -7.79
C LYS A 2 -2.17 7.49 -7.34
N TYR A 3 -3.47 7.35 -7.13
CA TYR A 3 -4.13 6.10 -6.72
C TYR A 3 -3.66 4.82 -7.42
N ALA A 4 -3.46 4.87 -8.75
CA ALA A 4 -3.07 3.68 -9.53
C ALA A 4 -1.69 3.10 -9.15
N PHE A 5 -0.82 3.91 -8.51
CA PHE A 5 0.53 3.49 -8.19
C PHE A 5 0.59 2.57 -6.97
N VAL A 6 -0.29 2.72 -5.98
CA VAL A 6 -0.27 1.87 -4.77
C VAL A 6 -0.69 0.44 -5.09
N ALA A 7 -1.71 0.26 -5.94
CA ALA A 7 -2.08 -1.07 -6.42
C ALA A 7 -0.91 -1.75 -7.15
N TYR A 8 -0.14 -0.99 -7.94
CA TYR A 8 1.05 -1.52 -8.60
C TYR A 8 2.16 -1.88 -7.59
N ASP A 9 2.40 -1.05 -6.59
CA ASP A 9 3.40 -1.30 -5.55
C ASP A 9 3.08 -2.58 -4.76
N LEU A 10 1.83 -2.74 -4.31
CA LEU A 10 1.38 -3.87 -3.49
C LEU A 10 1.27 -5.18 -4.27
N PHE A 11 0.68 -5.16 -5.47
CA PHE A 11 0.35 -6.39 -6.21
C PHE A 11 1.38 -6.77 -7.28
N VAL A 12 2.27 -5.85 -7.65
CA VAL A 12 3.31 -6.12 -8.66
C VAL A 12 4.70 -6.00 -8.08
N LYS A 13 5.08 -4.83 -7.54
CA LYS A 13 6.48 -4.63 -7.11
C LYS A 13 6.85 -5.48 -5.91
N HIS A 14 6.12 -5.38 -4.79
CA HIS A 14 6.42 -6.21 -3.62
C HIS A 14 6.33 -7.70 -3.92
N LEU A 15 5.34 -8.12 -4.70
CA LEU A 15 5.19 -9.51 -5.11
C LEU A 15 6.37 -9.98 -5.97
N ALA A 16 6.85 -9.16 -6.92
CA ALA A 16 7.99 -9.50 -7.76
C ALA A 16 9.28 -9.65 -6.95
N PHE A 17 9.54 -8.77 -5.98
CA PHE A 17 10.70 -8.88 -5.10
C PHE A 17 10.59 -10.07 -4.14
N TYR A 18 9.39 -10.38 -3.66
CA TYR A 18 9.15 -11.53 -2.79
C TYR A 18 9.33 -12.85 -3.55
N VAL A 19 8.71 -13.00 -4.73
CA VAL A 19 8.88 -14.19 -5.59
C VAL A 19 10.32 -14.31 -6.11
N GLY A 20 11.00 -13.19 -6.30
CA GLY A 20 12.40 -13.12 -6.68
C GLY A 20 13.40 -13.41 -5.55
N ASP A 21 12.93 -13.76 -4.34
CA ASP A 21 13.76 -14.06 -3.17
C ASP A 21 14.68 -12.89 -2.75
N VAL A 22 14.19 -11.65 -2.95
CA VAL A 22 14.92 -10.41 -2.62
C VAL A 22 14.45 -9.81 -1.29
N ILE A 23 13.18 -10.03 -0.93
CA ILE A 23 12.58 -9.55 0.33
C ILE A 23 11.70 -10.64 0.92
N ASP A 24 11.60 -10.67 2.25
CA ASP A 24 10.65 -11.51 2.97
C ASP A 24 9.34 -10.77 3.30
N VAL A 25 9.40 -9.43 3.39
CA VAL A 25 8.29 -8.56 3.80
C VAL A 25 8.35 -7.24 3.02
N GLY A 26 7.19 -6.78 2.53
CA GLY A 26 7.03 -5.43 1.98
C GLY A 26 6.52 -4.43 3.01
N VAL A 27 6.96 -3.18 2.93
CA VAL A 27 6.48 -2.08 3.78
C VAL A 27 5.96 -0.96 2.88
N GLU A 28 4.72 -0.56 3.11
CA GLU A 28 4.07 0.54 2.39
C GLU A 28 3.71 1.65 3.38
N ILE A 29 4.23 2.86 3.14
CA ILE A 29 4.01 4.02 4.01
C ILE A 29 3.09 5.00 3.29
N LEU A 30 1.94 5.30 3.90
CA LEU A 30 0.90 6.13 3.31
C LEU A 30 0.46 7.23 4.29
N PRO A 31 0.09 8.42 3.81
CA PRO A 31 -0.53 9.42 4.67
C PRO A 31 -1.88 8.91 5.17
N LEU A 32 -2.19 9.14 6.44
CA LEU A 32 -3.55 9.02 6.95
C LEU A 32 -4.47 10.03 6.24
N LYS A 33 -5.78 9.82 6.30
CA LYS A 33 -6.72 10.73 5.65
C LYS A 33 -6.58 12.17 6.14
N SER A 34 -6.26 12.36 7.42
CA SER A 34 -5.97 13.67 8.03
C SER A 34 -4.86 14.40 7.27
N LEU A 35 -3.70 13.76 7.12
CA LEU A 35 -2.55 14.31 6.39
C LEU A 35 -2.84 14.48 4.89
N GLN A 36 -3.53 13.52 4.26
CA GLN A 36 -3.83 13.59 2.83
C GLN A 36 -4.68 14.81 2.45
N ILE A 37 -5.59 15.27 3.31
CA ILE A 37 -6.45 16.45 3.06
C ILE A 37 -5.63 17.74 2.89
N GLU A 38 -4.44 17.80 3.50
CA GLU A 38 -3.51 18.93 3.39
C GLU A 38 -2.57 18.82 2.17
N MET A 39 -2.71 17.77 1.36
CA MET A 39 -1.90 17.51 0.18
C MET A 39 -2.65 17.82 -1.12
N SER A 40 -1.93 17.72 -2.25
CA SER A 40 -2.55 17.82 -3.58
C SER A 40 -3.61 16.76 -3.81
N SER A 41 -4.58 17.05 -4.68
CA SER A 41 -5.66 16.13 -5.01
C SER A 41 -5.14 14.84 -5.68
N GLY A 42 -5.81 13.71 -5.40
CA GLY A 42 -5.49 12.41 -5.98
C GLY A 42 -4.35 11.65 -5.31
N VAL A 43 -3.81 12.15 -4.19
CA VAL A 43 -2.89 11.40 -3.33
C VAL A 43 -3.64 10.26 -2.62
N PRO A 44 -3.17 9.00 -2.69
CA PRO A 44 -3.76 7.88 -1.96
C PRO A 44 -3.55 8.05 -0.45
N TYR A 45 -4.48 7.51 0.34
CA TYR A 45 -4.41 7.56 1.80
C TYR A 45 -4.57 6.17 2.40
N HIS A 46 -3.98 5.98 3.57
CA HIS A 46 -3.84 4.70 4.24
C HIS A 46 -5.15 3.93 4.36
N GLU A 47 -6.23 4.55 4.83
CA GLU A 47 -7.51 3.89 5.06
C GLU A 47 -8.14 3.37 3.76
N GLY A 48 -7.98 4.10 2.65
CA GLY A 48 -8.47 3.69 1.34
C GLY A 48 -7.70 2.49 0.80
N GLU A 49 -6.38 2.50 0.95
CA GLU A 49 -5.53 1.41 0.45
C GLU A 49 -5.60 0.17 1.34
N PHE A 50 -5.72 0.34 2.66
CA PHE A 50 -6.02 -0.76 3.57
C PHE A 50 -7.34 -1.44 3.19
N TYR A 51 -8.39 -0.66 2.91
CA TYR A 51 -9.65 -1.21 2.41
C TYR A 51 -9.45 -1.96 1.07
N ASN A 52 -8.65 -1.42 0.15
CA ASN A 52 -8.33 -2.04 -1.14
C ASN A 52 -7.58 -3.37 -1.03
N VAL A 53 -6.78 -3.56 0.02
CA VAL A 53 -6.10 -4.82 0.33
C VAL A 53 -7.10 -5.80 0.94
N VAL A 54 -7.81 -5.40 2.00
CA VAL A 54 -8.76 -6.27 2.71
C VAL A 54 -9.87 -6.79 1.79
N ARG A 55 -10.36 -5.97 0.84
CA ARG A 55 -11.39 -6.38 -0.12
C ARG A 55 -10.95 -7.51 -1.07
N GLN A 56 -9.65 -7.78 -1.22
CA GLN A 56 -9.18 -8.91 -2.04
C GLN A 56 -9.42 -10.26 -1.36
N GLY A 57 -9.67 -10.27 -0.05
CA GLY A 57 -9.79 -11.49 0.75
C GLY A 57 -8.52 -11.82 1.50
N ARG A 58 -8.62 -12.82 2.40
CA ARG A 58 -7.51 -13.23 3.25
C ARG A 58 -6.39 -13.87 2.42
N GLY A 59 -5.14 -13.53 2.74
CA GLY A 59 -3.95 -14.09 2.08
C GLY A 59 -3.63 -13.50 0.71
N VAL A 60 -4.27 -12.38 0.34
CA VAL A 60 -4.02 -11.68 -0.92
C VAL A 60 -3.56 -10.24 -0.64
N PRO A 61 -2.41 -9.79 -1.18
CA PRO A 61 -1.44 -10.57 -1.96
C PRO A 61 -0.67 -11.59 -1.10
N ALA A 62 0.01 -12.54 -1.76
CA ALA A 62 0.74 -13.63 -1.09
C ALA A 62 2.02 -13.17 -0.37
N VAL A 63 2.54 -11.98 -0.72
CA VAL A 63 3.67 -11.35 -0.03
C VAL A 63 3.20 -10.81 1.32
N PRO A 64 3.91 -11.09 2.43
CA PRO A 64 3.66 -10.43 3.72
C PRO A 64 3.88 -8.92 3.61
N LEU A 65 2.91 -8.12 4.10
CA LEU A 65 2.94 -6.67 4.01
C LEU A 65 2.74 -6.01 5.38
N VAL A 66 3.45 -4.90 5.59
CA VAL A 66 3.22 -3.95 6.68
C VAL A 66 2.76 -2.63 6.06
N LEU A 67 1.51 -2.23 6.31
CA LEU A 67 1.01 -0.91 5.93
C LEU A 67 1.14 0.03 7.13
N ILE A 68 1.76 1.18 6.91
CA ILE A 68 1.99 2.19 7.95
C ILE A 68 1.30 3.49 7.53
N GLY A 69 0.35 3.95 8.36
CA GLY A 69 -0.25 5.26 8.25
C GLY A 69 0.60 6.30 8.98
N MET A 70 0.83 7.47 8.35
CA MET A 70 1.50 8.60 8.98
C MET A 70 0.64 9.87 9.00
N GLU A 71 0.83 10.65 10.05
CA GLU A 71 0.31 12.00 10.25
C GLU A 71 1.42 12.96 10.70
N ALA A 72 1.10 14.25 10.77
CA ALA A 72 2.03 15.30 11.19
C ALA A 72 2.15 15.41 12.71
#